data_AF-A0A929ZHA9-F1
#
_entry.id   AF-A0A929ZHA9-F1
#
_cell.length_a   1.000
_cell.length_b   1.000
_cell.length_c   1.000
_cell.angle_alpha   90.00
_cell.angle_beta   90.00
_cell.angle_gamma   90.00
#
_symmetry.space_group_name_H-M   'P 1'
#
loop_
_entity.id
_entity.type
_entity.pdbx_description
1 polymer ?
#
loop_
_entity_poly.entity_id
_entity_poly.type
_entity_poly.pdbx_seq_one_letter_code
_entity_poly.pdbx_strand_id
1 'polypeptide(L)'
;VEEEIDRLGEGPLSTEDAARALRHLAARLIHNPTVMARRAGEESQQERYLEALGVVLGIDETALMSGDDVAAHAFSPGDHSRSRGGVCPRDVHTLGA
;
A
#
# COMPACT_ATOMS: atom_id res chain seq x y z
N VAL A 1 8.84 -11.10 4.84
CA VAL A 1 9.62 -9.87 4.55
C VAL A 1 10.85 -10.23 3.75
N GLU A 2 11.64 -11.23 4.19
CA GLU A 2 12.79 -11.76 3.43
C GLU A 2 12.45 -12.08 1.97
N GLU A 3 11.34 -12.80 1.71
CA GLU A 3 10.87 -13.06 0.34
C GLU A 3 10.67 -11.80 -0.52
N GLU A 4 10.29 -10.66 0.08
CA GLU A 4 10.14 -9.41 -0.67
C GLU A 4 11.47 -8.69 -0.85
N ILE A 5 12.39 -8.82 0.09
CA ILE A 5 13.76 -8.32 -0.06
C ILE A 5 14.46 -9.07 -1.19
N ASP A 6 14.32 -10.40 -1.25
CA ASP A 6 14.91 -11.23 -2.31
C ASP A 6 14.39 -10.84 -3.70
N ARG A 7 13.09 -10.51 -3.81
CA ARG A 7 12.48 -10.08 -5.09
C ARG A 7 12.94 -8.70 -5.55
N LEU A 8 13.30 -7.81 -4.62
CA LEU A 8 13.77 -6.46 -4.94
C LEU A 8 15.18 -6.45 -5.53
N GLY A 9 16.00 -7.46 -5.18
CA GLY A 9 17.39 -7.58 -5.65
C GLY A 9 18.30 -6.44 -5.16
N GLU A 10 19.58 -6.46 -5.56
CA GLU A 10 20.57 -5.45 -5.14
C GLU A 10 20.75 -4.29 -6.14
N GLY A 11 19.97 -4.28 -7.22
CA GLY A 11 20.06 -3.27 -8.28
C GLY A 11 19.18 -2.03 -8.04
N PRO A 12 19.24 -1.02 -8.95
CA PRO A 12 18.35 0.14 -8.88
C PRO A 12 16.88 -0.26 -8.94
N LEU A 13 16.10 0.21 -7.97
CA LEU A 13 14.69 -0.13 -7.82
C LEU A 13 13.78 0.72 -8.71
N SER A 14 12.90 0.05 -9.46
CA SER A 14 11.81 0.73 -10.17
C SER A 14 10.66 1.05 -9.21
N THR A 15 9.93 2.13 -9.47
CA THR A 15 8.73 2.48 -8.69
C THR A 15 7.68 1.37 -8.72
N GLU A 16 7.56 0.61 -9.82
CA GLU A 16 6.59 -0.48 -9.93
C GLU A 16 6.97 -1.68 -9.05
N ASP A 17 8.26 -2.02 -8.97
CA ASP A 17 8.73 -3.11 -8.12
C ASP A 17 8.60 -2.76 -6.64
N ALA A 18 8.93 -1.51 -6.28
CA ALA A 18 8.69 -1.00 -4.94
C ALA A 18 7.20 -1.05 -4.58
N ALA A 19 6.32 -0.56 -5.47
CA ALA A 19 4.88 -0.59 -5.23
C ALA A 19 4.35 -2.02 -5.11
N ARG A 20 4.87 -2.97 -5.92
CA ARG A 20 4.50 -4.39 -5.83
C ARG A 20 4.92 -5.02 -4.50
N ALA A 21 6.17 -4.82 -4.08
CA ALA A 21 6.68 -5.35 -2.82
C ALA A 21 5.89 -4.78 -1.63
N LEU A 22 5.58 -3.48 -1.65
CA LEU A 22 4.77 -2.84 -0.60
C LEU A 22 3.34 -3.38 -0.56
N ARG A 23 2.68 -3.58 -1.72
CA ARG A 23 1.35 -4.19 -1.78
C ARG A 23 1.37 -5.63 -1.24
N HIS A 24 2.37 -6.41 -1.61
CA HIS A 24 2.52 -7.77 -1.12
C HIS A 24 2.74 -7.80 0.40
N LEU A 25 3.63 -6.93 0.90
CA LEU A 25 3.89 -6.80 2.33
C LEU A 25 2.63 -6.41 3.09
N ALA A 26 1.90 -5.39 2.64
CA ALA A 26 0.66 -4.95 3.25
C ALA A 26 -0.37 -6.09 3.31
N ALA A 27 -0.57 -6.82 2.20
CA ALA A 27 -1.46 -7.98 2.16
C ALA A 27 -1.06 -9.06 3.19
N ARG A 28 0.25 -9.31 3.34
CA ARG A 28 0.77 -10.30 4.28
C ARG A 28 0.63 -9.85 5.74
N LEU A 29 0.81 -8.56 6.01
CA LEU A 29 0.62 -7.98 7.35
C LEU A 29 -0.84 -8.10 7.83
N ILE A 30 -1.81 -7.88 6.95
CA ILE A 30 -3.24 -7.94 7.32
C ILE A 30 -3.79 -9.37 7.35
N HIS A 31 -3.14 -10.33 6.68
CA HIS A 31 -3.67 -11.69 6.56
C HIS A 31 -3.85 -12.38 7.92
N ASN A 32 -2.83 -12.39 8.78
CA ASN A 32 -2.93 -13.08 10.07
C ASN A 32 -3.95 -12.39 11.01
N PRO A 33 -3.95 -11.05 11.16
CA PRO A 33 -4.99 -10.36 11.93
C PRO A 33 -6.41 -10.62 11.42
N THR A 34 -6.64 -10.71 10.11
CA THR A 34 -7.98 -10.98 9.57
C THR A 34 -8.46 -12.41 9.84
N VAL A 35 -7.56 -13.39 9.77
CA VAL A 35 -7.87 -14.78 10.15
C VAL A 35 -8.18 -14.88 11.64
N MET A 36 -7.37 -14.24 12.49
CA MET A 36 -7.57 -14.24 13.94
C MET A 36 -8.86 -13.51 14.34
N ALA A 37 -9.20 -12.40 13.69
CA ALA A 37 -10.45 -11.68 13.91
C ALA A 37 -11.68 -12.56 13.64
N ARG A 38 -11.65 -13.31 12.53
CA ARG A 38 -12.72 -14.25 12.19
C ARG A 38 -12.89 -15.31 13.27
N ARG A 39 -11.78 -15.94 13.68
CA ARG A 39 -11.77 -16.97 14.71
C ARG A 39 -12.29 -16.43 16.06
N ALA A 40 -11.86 -15.23 16.44
CA ALA A 40 -12.35 -14.58 17.66
C ALA A 40 -13.87 -14.35 17.62
N GLY A 41 -14.43 -13.99 16.47
CA GLY A 41 -15.88 -13.90 16.28
C GLY A 41 -16.59 -15.26 16.45
N GLU A 42 -16.03 -16.33 15.88
CA GLU A 42 -16.56 -17.69 16.02
C GLU A 42 -16.49 -18.19 17.49
N GLU A 43 -15.48 -17.77 18.25
CA GLU A 43 -15.26 -18.13 19.65
C GLU A 43 -15.93 -17.17 20.65
N SER A 44 -16.71 -16.16 20.19
CA SER A 44 -17.31 -15.10 21.03
C SER A 44 -16.27 -14.31 21.85
N GLN A 45 -15.07 -14.15 21.30
CA GLN A 45 -13.91 -13.46 21.88
C GLN A 45 -13.56 -12.16 21.15
N GLN A 46 -14.44 -11.65 20.29
CA GLN A 46 -14.15 -10.50 19.41
C GLN A 46 -13.71 -9.26 20.19
N GLU A 47 -14.32 -8.95 21.33
CA GLU A 47 -14.00 -7.75 22.12
C GLU A 47 -12.59 -7.81 22.69
N ARG A 48 -12.21 -8.94 23.31
CA ARG A 48 -10.85 -9.15 23.84
C ARG A 48 -9.80 -9.13 22.74
N TYR A 49 -10.14 -9.64 21.56
CA TYR A 49 -9.24 -9.60 20.41
C TYR A 49 -9.01 -8.17 19.91
N LEU A 50 -10.08 -7.36 19.82
CA LEU A 50 -9.98 -5.96 19.39
C LEU A 50 -9.17 -5.12 20.39
N GLU A 51 -9.38 -5.28 21.69
CA GLU A 51 -8.60 -4.60 22.74
C GLU A 51 -7.10 -4.92 22.62
N ALA A 52 -6.76 -6.21 22.47
CA ALA A 52 -5.36 -6.62 22.28
C ALA A 52 -4.76 -6.06 20.98
N LEU A 53 -5.54 -6.02 19.90
CA LEU A 53 -5.09 -5.50 18.61
C LEU A 53 -4.87 -3.98 18.68
N GLY A 54 -5.74 -3.24 19.38
CA GLY A 54 -5.58 -1.81 19.65
C GLY A 54 -4.27 -1.50 20.35
N VAL A 55 -3.92 -2.26 21.40
CA VAL A 55 -2.64 -2.14 22.11
C VAL A 55 -1.44 -2.40 21.20
N VAL A 56 -1.49 -3.47 20.39
CA VAL A 56 -0.38 -3.85 19.50
C VAL A 56 -0.14 -2.83 18.40
N LEU A 57 -1.22 -2.29 17.82
CA LEU A 57 -1.13 -1.34 16.71
C LEU A 57 -1.02 0.12 17.18
N GLY A 58 -1.21 0.38 18.48
CA GLY A 58 -1.26 1.73 19.04
C GLY A 58 -2.47 2.53 18.54
N ILE A 59 -3.57 1.85 18.22
CA ILE A 59 -4.79 2.45 17.69
C ILE A 59 -5.85 2.48 18.78
N ASP A 60 -6.44 3.65 18.99
CA ASP A 60 -7.59 3.80 19.88
C ASP A 60 -8.87 3.37 19.13
N GLU A 61 -9.49 2.28 19.58
CA GLU A 61 -10.77 1.77 19.07
C GLU A 61 -11.89 2.80 19.14
N THR A 62 -11.87 3.70 20.13
CA THR A 62 -12.89 4.74 20.30
C THR A 62 -12.76 5.84 19.23
N ALA A 63 -11.55 6.06 18.72
CA ALA A 63 -11.30 6.98 17.61
C ALA A 63 -11.81 6.41 16.27
N LEU A 64 -11.70 5.10 16.04
CA LEU A 64 -12.22 4.42 14.85
C LEU A 64 -13.76 4.38 14.82
N MET A 65 -14.41 4.21 15.97
CA MET A 65 -15.88 4.15 16.08
C MET A 65 -16.54 5.53 16.08
N SER A 66 -15.80 6.59 16.40
CA SER A 66 -16.33 7.96 16.41
C SER A 66 -16.51 8.58 15.02
N GLY A 67 -16.06 7.93 13.95
CA GLY A 67 -16.36 8.30 12.55
C GLY A 67 -15.83 9.66 12.07
N ASP A 68 -15.18 10.46 12.94
CA ASP A 68 -14.95 11.88 12.68
C ASP A 68 -13.59 12.21 12.02
N ASP A 69 -12.71 11.22 11.79
CA ASP A 69 -11.34 11.51 11.33
C ASP A 69 -10.73 10.54 10.29
N VAL A 70 -11.56 9.79 9.54
CA VAL A 70 -11.03 8.90 8.47
C VAL A 70 -10.76 9.68 7.17
N ALA A 71 -11.33 10.87 7.00
CA ALA A 71 -11.13 11.70 5.81
C ALA A 71 -9.72 12.31 5.73
N ALA A 72 -9.02 12.52 6.86
CA ALA A 72 -7.68 13.12 6.87
C ALA A 72 -6.57 12.16 6.42
N HIS A 73 -6.83 10.84 6.47
CA HIS A 73 -5.85 9.80 6.11
C HIS A 73 -6.21 9.04 4.84
N ALA A 74 -7.22 9.47 4.09
CA ALA A 74 -7.47 8.95 2.77
C ALA A 74 -6.23 9.20 1.91
N PHE A 75 -5.56 8.13 1.51
CA PHE A 75 -4.47 8.15 0.54
C PHE A 75 -4.90 9.04 -0.63
N SER A 76 -4.30 10.23 -0.72
CA SER A 76 -4.47 11.08 -1.89
C SER A 76 -3.98 10.27 -3.09
N PRO A 77 -4.85 9.93 -4.07
CA PRO A 77 -4.40 9.30 -5.29
C PRO A 77 -3.52 10.34 -5.97
N GLY A 78 -2.21 10.17 -5.91
CA GLY A 78 -1.26 11.05 -6.56
C GLY A 78 -1.59 11.16 -8.04
N ASP A 79 -1.79 12.39 -8.52
CA ASP A 79 -2.01 12.70 -9.93
C ASP A 79 -0.71 12.40 -10.72
N HIS A 80 -0.58 11.15 -11.17
CA HIS A 80 0.49 10.74 -12.09
C HIS A 80 0.11 10.94 -13.56
N SER A 81 -0.97 11.66 -13.89
CA SER A 81 -1.42 11.82 -15.28
C SER A 81 -0.75 12.96 -16.06
N ARG A 82 0.34 13.56 -15.56
CA ARG A 82 1.14 14.53 -16.33
C ARG A 82 2.51 14.00 -16.75
N SER A 83 2.51 12.93 -17.56
CA SER A 83 3.60 12.72 -18.52
C SER A 83 3.58 13.86 -19.53
N ARG A 84 4.41 14.88 -19.25
CA ARG A 84 4.70 16.00 -20.13
C ARG A 84 5.15 15.48 -21.50
N GLY A 85 4.58 16.08 -22.54
CA GLY A 85 4.81 15.72 -23.93
C GLY A 85 6.29 15.60 -24.29
N GLY A 86 6.66 14.41 -24.76
CA GLY A 86 7.82 14.25 -25.62
C GLY A 86 7.51 14.91 -26.96
N VAL A 87 7.94 16.16 -27.10
CA VAL A 87 8.09 16.81 -28.41
C VAL A 87 9.05 15.96 -29.22
N CYS A 88 8.56 15.28 -30.26
CA CYS A 88 9.43 14.66 -31.27
C CYS A 88 10.23 15.77 -31.96
N PRO A 89 11.56 15.82 -31.85
CA PRO A 89 12.32 16.84 -32.54
C PRO A 89 12.66 16.39 -33.96
N ARG A 90 12.52 17.35 -34.88
CA ARG A 90 13.37 17.64 -36.04
C ARG A 90 13.04 17.00 -37.39
N ASP A 91 12.46 17.85 -38.24
CA ASP A 91 13.04 18.34 -39.50
C ASP A 91 13.89 17.34 -40.31
N VAL A 92 13.26 16.75 -41.32
CA VAL A 92 13.96 16.19 -42.48
C VAL A 92 13.88 17.19 -43.64
N HIS A 93 14.88 18.07 -43.73
CA HIS A 93 15.20 18.78 -44.96
C HIS A 93 16.15 17.94 -45.84
N THR A 94 15.67 17.67 -47.06
CA THR A 94 16.35 17.41 -48.36
C THR A 94 17.88 17.28 -48.45
N LEU A 95 18.33 16.24 -49.16
CA LEU A 95 19.45 16.12 -50.16
C LEU A 95 19.83 14.61 -50.21
N GLY A 96 19.98 13.87 -51.30
CA GLY A 96 20.09 14.11 -52.75
C GLY A 96 20.99 12.98 -53.30
N ALA A 97 20.55 12.26 -54.33
CA ALA A 97 21.36 11.53 -55.33
C ALA A 97 20.44 10.95 -56.39
#